data_AF-A0A969V4C3-F1
#
_entry.id   AF-A0A969V4C3-F1
#
_cell.length_a   1.000
_cell.length_b   1.000
_cell.length_c   1.000
_cell.angle_alpha   90.00
_cell.angle_beta   90.00
_cell.angle_gamma   90.00
#
_symmetry.space_group_name_H-M   'P 1'
#
loop_
_entity.id
_entity.type
_entity.pdbx_description
1 polymer ?
#
loop_
_entity_poly.entity_id
_entity_poly.type
_entity_poly.pdbx_seq_one_letter_code
_entity_poly.pdbx_strand_id
1 'polypeptide(L)'
;MRKTFTLSSAGFASLALLLSSLLGNGARAQASTLSDWQYNPEESALAFQIESGLKPTYFLLPNPLRIVVDLPNTNLQTTQTDRSFSGDVSRIRVSEFEPGVTRLVMELAPNSVLQRGQVSLEDLGNGQWKIRPLIEASGRSPLNCSHPPVPWSCP
;
A
#
# COMPACT_ATOMS: atom_id res chain seq x y z
N MET A 1 85.23 -19.58 -46.96
CA MET A 1 84.58 -18.26 -47.09
C MET A 1 83.32 -18.24 -46.23
N ARG A 2 83.22 -17.25 -45.32
CA ARG A 2 82.01 -16.58 -44.76
C ARG A 2 80.91 -17.50 -44.15
N LYS A 3 80.98 -17.72 -42.83
CA LYS A 3 80.24 -17.02 -41.74
C LYS A 3 78.78 -17.50 -41.57
N THR A 4 78.60 -18.47 -40.67
CA THR A 4 77.32 -18.83 -40.03
C THR A 4 76.88 -17.71 -39.09
N PHE A 5 75.66 -17.22 -39.28
CA PHE A 5 75.07 -16.11 -38.53
C PHE A 5 74.30 -16.62 -37.30
N THR A 6 74.84 -16.25 -36.14
CA THR A 6 74.25 -15.77 -34.88
C THR A 6 72.83 -16.18 -34.44
N LEU A 7 72.80 -16.72 -33.21
CA LEU A 7 71.71 -16.71 -32.22
C LEU A 7 71.00 -15.34 -32.12
N SER A 8 69.68 -15.35 -31.91
CA SER A 8 69.00 -14.26 -31.21
C SER A 8 67.94 -14.79 -30.25
N SER A 9 67.89 -14.14 -29.10
CA SER A 9 67.25 -14.49 -27.84
C SER A 9 65.89 -13.81 -27.67
N ALA A 10 65.08 -14.43 -26.80
CA ALA A 10 64.12 -13.81 -25.89
C ALA A 10 62.82 -13.20 -26.45
N GLY A 11 61.71 -13.62 -25.84
CA GLY A 11 60.40 -13.00 -26.00
C GLY A 11 59.29 -13.78 -25.31
N PHE A 12 59.40 -13.99 -23.99
CA PHE A 12 58.23 -14.37 -23.19
C PHE A 12 57.28 -13.16 -23.17
N ALA A 13 56.09 -13.30 -23.74
CA ALA A 13 55.00 -12.39 -23.52
C ALA A 13 53.73 -13.21 -23.27
N SER A 14 53.59 -13.66 -22.03
CA SER A 14 52.30 -14.08 -21.48
C SER A 14 51.36 -12.88 -21.52
N LEU A 15 50.30 -12.94 -22.30
CA LEU A 15 49.18 -12.01 -22.17
C LEU A 15 47.91 -12.79 -21.86
N ALA A 16 47.71 -13.03 -20.57
CA ALA A 16 46.44 -13.45 -20.01
C ALA A 16 45.46 -12.27 -20.09
N LEU A 17 44.45 -12.35 -20.94
CA LEU A 17 43.28 -11.48 -20.87
C LEU A 17 42.08 -12.33 -20.45
N LEU A 18 41.86 -12.31 -19.15
CA LEU A 18 40.70 -12.81 -18.44
C LEU A 18 39.47 -12.03 -18.92
N LEU A 19 38.58 -12.65 -19.71
CA LEU A 19 37.21 -12.14 -19.87
C LEU A 19 36.44 -12.52 -18.60
N SER A 20 36.57 -11.67 -17.58
CA SER A 20 35.80 -11.79 -16.34
C SER A 20 34.31 -11.64 -16.62
N SER A 21 33.57 -12.66 -16.20
CA SER A 21 32.12 -12.81 -16.30
C SER A 21 31.38 -11.62 -15.65
N LEU A 22 30.61 -10.89 -16.44
CA LEU A 22 29.56 -9.98 -15.94
C LEU A 22 28.37 -10.84 -15.48
N LEU A 23 28.47 -11.49 -14.31
CA LEU A 23 27.26 -11.91 -13.61
C LEU A 23 26.60 -10.64 -13.08
N GLY A 24 25.51 -10.24 -13.72
CA GLY A 24 24.67 -9.17 -13.23
C GLY A 24 24.31 -9.43 -11.77
N ASN A 25 24.65 -8.50 -10.89
CA ASN A 25 24.11 -8.43 -9.55
C ASN A 25 22.60 -8.27 -9.67
N GLY A 26 21.87 -9.38 -9.72
CA GLY A 26 20.45 -9.41 -9.46
C GLY A 26 20.25 -9.04 -8.00
N ALA A 27 20.22 -7.74 -7.71
CA ALA A 27 19.71 -7.26 -6.43
C ALA A 27 18.29 -7.82 -6.31
N ARG A 28 18.11 -8.81 -5.43
CA ARG A 28 16.77 -9.20 -5.02
C ARG A 28 16.18 -7.95 -4.39
N ALA A 29 15.26 -7.28 -5.08
CA ALA A 29 14.41 -6.29 -4.44
C ALA A 29 13.78 -7.01 -3.25
N GLN A 30 14.14 -6.58 -2.04
CA GLN A 30 13.50 -7.08 -0.84
C GLN A 30 12.08 -6.52 -0.88
N ALA A 31 11.12 -7.40 -1.14
CA ALA A 31 9.71 -7.01 -1.09
C ALA A 31 9.30 -6.92 0.38
N SER A 32 8.66 -5.82 0.73
CA SER A 32 8.02 -5.63 2.02
C SER A 32 6.90 -6.65 2.22
N THR A 33 6.38 -6.75 3.43
CA THR A 33 5.30 -7.66 3.78
C THR A 33 4.21 -6.92 4.54
N LEU A 34 2.96 -7.10 4.11
CA LEU A 34 1.80 -6.74 4.93
C LEU A 34 1.45 -7.95 5.81
N SER A 35 1.91 -7.91 7.05
CA SER A 35 1.71 -8.99 8.04
C SER A 35 0.47 -8.79 8.92
N ASP A 36 0.11 -7.54 9.18
CA ASP A 36 -1.05 -7.18 10.00
C ASP A 36 -1.69 -5.87 9.56
N TRP A 37 -2.99 -5.75 9.84
CA TRP A 37 -3.77 -4.53 9.68
C TRP A 37 -4.90 -4.53 10.71
N GLN A 38 -5.31 -3.35 11.16
CA GLN A 38 -6.29 -3.21 12.23
C GLN A 38 -7.30 -2.12 11.89
N TYR A 39 -8.57 -2.46 11.95
CA TYR A 39 -9.66 -1.51 11.74
C TYR A 39 -10.33 -1.14 13.05
N ASN A 40 -10.37 0.16 13.34
CA ASN A 40 -11.12 0.73 14.45
C ASN A 40 -12.46 1.30 13.92
N PRO A 41 -13.61 0.67 14.23
CA PRO A 41 -14.92 1.12 13.75
C PRO A 41 -15.39 2.45 14.36
N GLU A 42 -14.89 2.84 15.54
CA GLU A 42 -15.25 4.12 16.18
C GLU A 42 -14.63 5.31 15.44
N GLU A 43 -13.46 5.13 14.85
CA GLU A 43 -12.74 6.16 14.08
C GLU A 43 -12.91 6.00 12.57
N SER A 44 -13.57 4.93 12.13
CA SER A 44 -13.60 4.47 10.74
C SER A 44 -12.20 4.38 10.12
N ALA A 45 -11.20 4.01 10.94
CA ALA A 45 -9.80 4.09 10.57
C ALA A 45 -9.16 2.71 10.45
N LEU A 46 -8.50 2.48 9.32
CA LEU A 46 -7.67 1.30 9.06
C LEU A 46 -6.20 1.68 9.23
N ALA A 47 -5.53 1.03 10.17
CA ALA A 47 -4.10 1.12 10.38
C ALA A 47 -3.38 -0.10 9.79
N PHE A 48 -2.23 0.11 9.16
CA PHE A 48 -1.40 -0.96 8.64
C PHE A 48 0.08 -0.56 8.65
N GLN A 49 0.94 -1.57 8.54
CA GLN A 49 2.39 -1.41 8.56
C GLN A 49 2.99 -2.03 7.31
N ILE A 50 3.84 -1.27 6.64
CA ILE A 50 4.73 -1.74 5.56
C ILE A 50 6.16 -1.26 5.85
N GLU A 51 7.09 -1.59 4.97
CA GLU A 51 8.47 -1.12 5.07
C GLU A 51 8.55 0.40 4.89
N SER A 52 9.46 1.03 5.62
CA SER A 52 9.65 2.47 5.56
C SER A 52 10.12 2.90 4.16
N GLY A 53 9.68 4.09 3.73
CA GLY A 53 10.00 4.62 2.40
C GLY A 53 9.09 4.13 1.27
N LEU A 54 8.22 3.14 1.52
CA LEU A 54 7.15 2.77 0.59
C LEU A 54 5.94 3.70 0.77
N LYS A 55 5.38 4.18 -0.34
CA LYS A 55 4.25 5.09 -0.35
C LYS A 55 3.02 4.40 -0.95
N PRO A 56 1.96 4.16 -0.15
CA PRO A 56 0.68 3.70 -0.66
C PRO A 56 0.04 4.71 -1.59
N THR A 57 -0.76 4.22 -2.52
CA THR A 57 -1.66 5.04 -3.34
C THR A 57 -3.08 4.58 -3.13
N TYR A 58 -4.06 5.45 -3.38
CA TYR A 58 -5.46 5.07 -3.28
C TYR A 58 -6.30 5.66 -4.41
N PHE A 59 -7.43 5.01 -4.68
CA PHE A 59 -8.46 5.51 -5.58
C PHE A 59 -9.84 5.03 -5.13
N LEU A 60 -10.88 5.63 -5.71
CA LEU A 60 -12.27 5.30 -5.40
C LEU A 60 -12.92 4.50 -6.53
N LEU A 61 -13.73 3.52 -6.18
CA LEU A 61 -14.62 2.84 -7.11
C LEU A 61 -16.07 3.02 -6.66
N PRO A 62 -17.00 3.39 -7.54
CA PRO A 62 -18.43 3.45 -7.22
C PRO A 62 -19.07 2.05 -7.23
N ASN A 63 -20.31 1.97 -6.72
CA ASN A 63 -21.25 0.85 -6.81
C ASN A 63 -20.72 -0.54 -6.36
N PRO A 64 -20.67 -0.84 -5.05
CA PRO A 64 -20.76 0.10 -3.92
C PRO A 64 -19.51 0.96 -3.81
N LEU A 65 -19.58 2.05 -3.04
CA LEU A 65 -18.44 2.96 -2.87
C LEU A 65 -17.31 2.24 -2.14
N ARG A 66 -16.13 2.19 -2.77
CA ARG A 66 -14.95 1.49 -2.26
C ARG A 66 -13.74 2.41 -2.30
N ILE A 67 -12.95 2.36 -1.23
CA ILE A 67 -11.59 2.90 -1.20
C ILE A 67 -10.65 1.74 -1.47
N VAL A 68 -9.89 1.85 -2.55
CA VAL A 68 -8.86 0.87 -2.91
C VAL A 68 -7.51 1.49 -2.57
N VAL A 69 -6.66 0.75 -1.86
CA VAL A 69 -5.31 1.16 -1.50
C VAL A 69 -4.32 0.14 -2.06
N ASP A 70 -3.37 0.62 -2.84
CA ASP A 70 -2.30 -0.18 -3.40
C ASP A 70 -1.01 0.05 -2.63
N LEU A 71 -0.44 -1.06 -2.17
CA LEU A 71 0.82 -1.13 -1.43
C LEU A 71 1.90 -1.64 -2.40
N PRO A 72 2.76 -0.75 -2.94
CA PRO A 72 3.81 -1.16 -3.86
C PRO A 72 4.89 -1.95 -3.14
N ASN A 73 5.60 -2.81 -3.87
CA ASN A 73 6.67 -3.67 -3.37
C ASN A 73 6.30 -4.40 -2.07
N THR A 74 5.04 -4.82 -1.93
CA THR A 74 4.51 -5.43 -0.71
C THR A 74 3.84 -6.75 -1.03
N ASN A 75 4.30 -7.82 -0.40
CA ASN A 75 3.71 -9.15 -0.46
C ASN A 75 2.71 -9.36 0.68
N LEU A 76 1.70 -10.18 0.45
CA LEU A 76 0.68 -10.51 1.43
C LEU A 76 1.16 -11.65 2.33
N GLN A 77 1.23 -11.42 3.65
CA GLN A 77 1.56 -12.47 4.62
C GLN A 77 0.49 -12.64 5.72
N THR A 78 -0.43 -11.69 5.87
CA THR A 78 -1.55 -11.83 6.80
C THR A 78 -2.54 -12.92 6.37
N THR A 79 -3.14 -13.60 7.34
CA THR A 79 -4.28 -14.52 7.13
C THR A 79 -5.63 -13.80 7.18
N GLN A 80 -5.66 -12.55 7.68
CA GLN A 80 -6.87 -11.73 7.76
C GLN A 80 -7.14 -11.09 6.40
N THR A 81 -7.62 -11.86 5.44
CA THR A 81 -7.79 -11.38 4.05
C THR A 81 -9.19 -10.85 3.75
N ASP A 82 -10.18 -11.14 4.60
CA ASP A 82 -11.56 -10.72 4.39
C ASP A 82 -12.31 -10.62 5.72
N ARG A 83 -12.82 -9.42 6.07
CA ARG A 83 -13.57 -9.17 7.30
C ARG A 83 -14.72 -8.22 7.03
N SER A 84 -15.86 -8.47 7.67
CA SER A 84 -17.06 -7.63 7.61
C SER A 84 -17.28 -6.91 8.92
N PHE A 85 -17.89 -5.72 8.86
CA PHE A 85 -18.12 -4.84 10.00
C PHE A 85 -19.51 -4.19 9.93
N SER A 86 -20.04 -3.79 11.08
CA SER A 86 -21.28 -3.02 11.19
C SER A 86 -20.93 -1.54 11.43
N GLY A 87 -20.72 -0.77 10.38
CA GLY A 87 -20.37 0.64 10.48
C GLY A 87 -20.17 1.27 9.11
N ASP A 88 -19.53 2.44 9.10
CA ASP A 88 -19.20 3.22 7.90
C ASP A 88 -18.44 2.42 6.83
N VAL A 89 -17.62 1.48 7.27
CA VAL A 89 -16.98 0.46 6.42
C VAL A 89 -17.72 -0.84 6.68
N SER A 90 -18.27 -1.44 5.63
CA SER A 90 -19.02 -2.69 5.69
C SER A 90 -18.09 -3.92 5.55
N ARG A 91 -16.98 -3.77 4.83
CA ARG A 91 -16.05 -4.86 4.56
C ARG A 91 -14.64 -4.36 4.26
N ILE A 92 -13.63 -5.10 4.69
CA ILE A 92 -12.24 -4.90 4.31
C ILE A 92 -11.71 -6.19 3.70
N ARG A 93 -11.11 -6.08 2.50
CA ARG A 93 -10.50 -7.20 1.77
C ARG A 93 -9.05 -6.89 1.48
N VAL A 94 -8.21 -7.91 1.59
CA VAL A 94 -6.78 -7.82 1.35
C VAL A 94 -6.37 -8.95 0.41
N SER A 95 -5.70 -8.61 -0.68
CA SER A 95 -5.26 -9.57 -1.68
C SER A 95 -4.01 -9.10 -2.38
N GLU A 96 -3.16 -10.02 -2.82
CA GLU A 96 -2.15 -9.71 -3.82
C GLU A 96 -2.86 -9.41 -5.16
N PHE A 97 -2.71 -8.18 -5.66
CA PHE A 97 -3.34 -7.76 -6.92
C PHE A 97 -2.52 -8.22 -8.13
N GLU A 98 -1.20 -8.05 -8.02
CA GLU A 98 -0.20 -8.52 -8.97
C GLU A 98 1.12 -8.74 -8.20
N PRO A 99 2.12 -9.42 -8.79
CA PRO A 99 3.38 -9.69 -8.11
C PRO A 99 4.01 -8.43 -7.53
N GLY A 100 4.18 -8.40 -6.21
CA GLY A 100 4.75 -7.25 -5.49
C GLY A 100 3.79 -6.09 -5.23
N VAL A 101 2.49 -6.23 -5.51
CA VAL A 101 1.47 -5.23 -5.15
C VAL A 101 0.37 -5.88 -4.33
N THR A 102 0.31 -5.51 -3.05
CA THR A 102 -0.81 -5.88 -2.17
C THR A 102 -1.89 -4.81 -2.23
N ARG A 103 -3.14 -5.21 -2.46
CA ARG A 103 -4.30 -4.32 -2.53
C ARG A 103 -5.20 -4.52 -1.32
N LEU A 104 -5.48 -3.42 -0.62
CA LEU A 104 -6.50 -3.30 0.42
C LEU A 104 -7.75 -2.67 -0.19
N VAL A 105 -8.93 -3.21 0.08
CA VAL A 105 -10.20 -2.66 -0.37
C VAL A 105 -11.10 -2.48 0.83
N MET A 106 -11.43 -1.22 1.14
CA MET A 106 -12.44 -0.86 2.12
C MET A 106 -13.75 -0.57 1.37
N GLU A 107 -14.74 -1.45 1.53
CA GLU A 107 -16.11 -1.22 1.06
C GLU A 107 -16.87 -0.40 2.09
N LEU A 108 -17.45 0.72 1.66
CA LEU A 108 -18.25 1.56 2.54
C LEU A 108 -19.67 1.01 2.68
N ALA A 109 -20.36 1.44 3.72
CA ALA A 109 -21.76 1.12 3.91
C ALA A 109 -22.61 1.58 2.71
N PRO A 110 -23.74 0.91 2.45
CA PRO A 110 -24.69 1.37 1.44
C PRO A 110 -25.10 2.83 1.69
N ASN A 111 -25.16 3.62 0.63
CA ASN A 111 -25.53 5.04 0.66
C ASN A 111 -24.56 5.97 1.40
N SER A 112 -23.35 5.52 1.75
CA SER A 112 -22.30 6.41 2.26
C SER A 112 -21.97 7.51 1.26
N VAL A 113 -21.88 8.76 1.75
CA VAL A 113 -21.48 9.93 0.98
C VAL A 113 -20.17 10.46 1.54
N LEU A 114 -19.17 10.69 0.68
CA LEU A 114 -17.87 11.23 1.09
C LEU A 114 -17.86 12.76 1.02
N GLN A 115 -17.25 13.42 2.02
CA GLN A 115 -16.95 14.84 2.04
C GLN A 115 -15.98 15.23 0.91
N ARG A 116 -15.91 16.52 0.56
CA ARG A 116 -14.82 17.03 -0.30
C ARG A 116 -13.46 16.81 0.37
N GLY A 117 -12.55 16.14 -0.34
CA GLY A 117 -11.29 15.63 0.23
C GLY A 117 -11.34 14.14 0.60
N GLN A 118 -12.52 13.52 0.50
CA GLN A 118 -12.90 12.11 0.34
C GLN A 118 -12.23 11.04 1.22
N VAL A 119 -10.91 11.03 1.37
CA VAL A 119 -10.14 10.04 2.14
C VAL A 119 -8.92 10.72 2.78
N SER A 120 -8.72 10.51 4.07
CA SER A 120 -7.47 10.87 4.76
C SER A 120 -6.53 9.68 4.74
N LEU A 121 -5.38 9.81 4.07
CA LEU A 121 -4.27 8.86 4.11
C LEU A 121 -3.08 9.52 4.81
N GLU A 122 -2.81 9.09 6.04
CA GLU A 122 -1.84 9.68 6.95
C GLU A 122 -0.61 8.77 7.06
N ASP A 123 0.58 9.35 6.84
CA ASP A 123 1.88 8.73 7.14
C ASP A 123 2.20 9.04 8.61
N LEU A 124 2.30 7.99 9.44
CA LEU A 124 2.62 8.10 10.86
C LEU A 124 4.13 7.91 11.12
N GLY A 125 4.92 7.72 10.07
CA GLY A 125 6.36 7.47 10.13
C GLY A 125 6.70 5.98 10.29
N ASN A 126 7.95 5.64 9.98
CA ASN A 126 8.46 4.26 10.08
C ASN A 126 7.63 3.22 9.32
N GLY A 127 6.93 3.60 8.25
CA GLY A 127 6.07 2.71 7.45
C GLY A 127 4.70 2.43 8.08
N GLN A 128 4.31 3.16 9.12
CA GLN A 128 2.96 3.14 9.69
C GLN A 128 2.05 4.06 8.90
N TRP A 129 0.90 3.53 8.50
CA TRP A 129 -0.10 4.26 7.75
C TRP A 129 -1.46 4.13 8.41
N LYS A 130 -2.24 5.20 8.34
CA LYS A 130 -3.63 5.20 8.75
C LYS A 130 -4.48 5.79 7.63
N ILE A 131 -5.53 5.09 7.24
CA ILE A 131 -6.47 5.54 6.23
C ILE A 131 -7.90 5.56 6.79
N ARG A 132 -8.65 6.60 6.47
CA ARG A 132 -10.06 6.71 6.86
C ARG A 132 -10.91 7.44 5.79
N PRO A 133 -12.14 6.98 5.54
CA PRO A 133 -13.09 7.74 4.74
C PRO A 133 -13.52 9.00 5.50
N LEU A 134 -13.63 10.12 4.79
CA LEU A 134 -14.23 11.33 5.35
C LEU A 134 -15.69 11.34 4.93
N ILE A 135 -16.58 10.79 5.75
CA ILE A 135 -18.00 10.63 5.41
C ILE A 135 -18.76 11.89 5.79
N GLU A 136 -19.61 12.40 4.91
CA GLU A 136 -20.53 13.48 5.25
C GLU A 136 -21.39 12.97 6.40
N ALA A 137 -21.49 13.72 7.50
CA ALA A 137 -22.35 13.30 8.60
C ALA A 137 -23.78 13.23 8.08
N SER A 138 -24.23 12.03 7.69
CA SER A 138 -25.57 11.76 7.22
C SER A 138 -26.52 12.04 8.37
N GLY A 139 -27.05 13.26 8.46
CA GLY A 139 -28.19 13.56 9.29
C GLY A 139 -28.09 13.10 10.75
N ARG A 140 -26.92 13.19 11.41
CA ARG A 140 -26.96 13.71 12.78
C ARG A 140 -27.36 15.17 12.66
N SER A 141 -28.62 15.43 12.31
CA SER A 141 -29.32 16.51 12.98
C SER A 141 -29.00 16.25 14.44
N PRO A 142 -28.29 17.13 15.17
CA PRO A 142 -28.59 17.18 16.58
C PRO A 142 -30.11 17.27 16.60
N LEU A 143 -30.78 16.38 17.34
CA LEU A 143 -32.14 16.63 17.75
C LEU A 143 -32.06 17.93 18.55
N ASN A 144 -32.02 19.05 17.84
CA ASN A 144 -32.15 20.37 18.39
C ASN A 144 -33.64 20.53 18.61
N CYS A 145 -34.14 19.79 19.59
CA CYS A 145 -35.32 20.15 20.32
C CYS A 145 -34.97 21.39 21.17
N SER A 146 -34.55 22.48 20.53
CA SER A 146 -34.77 23.81 21.07
C SER A 146 -36.26 24.09 20.90
N HIS A 147 -37.02 23.49 21.81
CA HIS A 147 -38.46 23.62 21.97
C HIS A 147 -38.78 25.04 22.44
N PRO A 148 -39.49 25.89 21.68
CA PRO A 148 -40.44 26.82 22.28
C PRO A 148 -41.69 26.01 22.71
N PRO A 149 -42.38 26.39 23.80
CA PRO A 149 -43.55 25.65 24.27
C PRO A 149 -44.66 25.70 23.21
N VAL A 150 -44.87 24.59 22.50
CA VAL A 150 -46.06 24.39 21.66
C VAL A 150 -46.75 23.08 22.06
N PRO A 151 -48.09 23.09 22.26
CA PRO A 151 -48.81 21.99 22.89
C PRO A 151 -49.28 20.88 21.94
N TRP A 152 -48.62 20.63 20.81
CA TRP A 152 -49.03 19.54 19.91
C TRP A 152 -47.87 18.61 19.60
N SER A 153 -47.99 17.38 20.12
CA SER A 153 -47.10 16.25 19.90
C SER A 153 -47.07 15.83 18.42
N CYS A 154 -45.88 15.42 17.96
CA CYS A 154 -45.71 14.78 16.64
C CYS A 154 -46.53 13.47 16.54
N PRO A 155 -46.95 13.08 15.32
CA PRO A 155 -47.74 11.85 15.08
C PRO A 155 -46.99 10.56 15.44
#